data_AF-A0A836SM45-F1
#
_entry.id   AF-A0A836SM45-F1
#
_cell.length_a   1.000
_cell.length_b   1.000
_cell.length_c   1.000
_cell.angle_alpha   90.00
_cell.angle_beta   90.00
_cell.angle_gamma   90.00
#
_symmetry.space_group_name_H-M   'P 1'
#
loop_
_entity.id
_entity.type
_entity.pdbx_description
1 polymer ?
#
loop_
_entity_poly.entity_id
_entity_poly.type
_entity_poly.pdbx_seq_one_letter_code
_entity_poly.pdbx_strand_id
1 'polypeptide(L)'
;ASLRGFETELEGGVKAGRGAFFERCLPVEVLAARGDLTLAHGPMRPTGLVDPSTGRRPFAVLQLRRDDVAGRLYNLVGMQTNLLYAEQERVFRLIPALRRAEFARYGQMHRNTFLCSPKVINGALRSRWREDLFFAGQLTGIEGYAGNIASGWVAGVNAARLVRGQSPVVPPPETMTGALCRYVYAADPSAFQPIKANFGLLAAVESSTLKGRERHRWLAARGLARMRKFLREIGLRAAAGVPDAWYR
;
A
#
# COMPACT_ATOMS: atom_id res chain seq x y z
N ALA A 1 12.35 18.45 -17.02
CA ALA A 1 13.21 18.26 -15.84
C ALA A 1 13.98 16.95 -16.01
N SER A 2 15.25 16.89 -15.62
CA SER A 2 16.13 15.74 -15.83
C SER A 2 15.99 14.67 -14.74
N LEU A 3 16.16 13.39 -15.11
CA LEU A 3 16.14 12.20 -14.25
C LEU A 3 17.58 11.73 -13.89
N ARG A 4 17.71 10.74 -13.00
CA ARG A 4 19.03 10.19 -12.59
C ARG A 4 19.54 9.14 -13.59
N GLY A 5 20.86 9.00 -13.74
CA GLY A 5 21.49 8.18 -14.81
C GLY A 5 21.28 6.66 -14.74
N PHE A 6 21.03 6.06 -13.56
CA PHE A 6 20.69 4.63 -13.47
C PHE A 6 19.22 4.33 -13.80
N GLU A 7 18.43 5.38 -14.08
CA GLU A 7 17.02 5.29 -14.41
C GLU A 7 16.79 5.28 -15.92
N THR A 8 17.83 5.40 -16.74
CA THR A 8 17.73 5.25 -18.20
C THR A 8 17.34 3.82 -18.60
N GLU A 9 17.69 2.81 -17.78
CA GLU A 9 17.18 1.43 -17.93
C GLU A 9 15.66 1.30 -17.66
N LEU A 10 14.99 2.32 -17.09
CA LEU A 10 13.52 2.35 -16.97
C LEU A 10 12.83 2.42 -18.33
N GLU A 11 13.53 2.86 -19.38
CA GLU A 11 13.03 2.83 -20.77
C GLU A 11 12.93 1.39 -21.30
N GLY A 12 13.75 0.47 -20.80
CA GLY A 12 13.79 -0.95 -21.22
C GLY A 12 12.78 -1.87 -20.51
N GLY A 13 12.15 -1.40 -19.43
CA GLY A 13 11.03 -2.07 -18.75
C GLY A 13 11.40 -3.21 -17.79
N VAL A 14 10.42 -3.58 -16.95
CA VAL A 14 10.51 -4.71 -16.02
C VAL A 14 9.89 -5.95 -16.67
N LYS A 15 10.52 -7.12 -16.56
CA LYS A 15 10.04 -8.41 -17.13
C LYS A 15 8.77 -9.00 -16.44
N ALA A 16 8.16 -8.27 -15.50
CA ALA A 16 6.93 -8.65 -14.80
C ALA A 16 6.05 -7.42 -14.58
N GLY A 17 4.76 -7.50 -14.91
CA GLY A 17 3.81 -6.37 -14.90
C GLY A 17 3.63 -5.71 -16.27
N ARG A 18 2.56 -4.91 -16.44
CA ARG A 18 2.21 -4.19 -17.69
C ARG A 18 2.91 -2.81 -17.85
N GLY A 19 3.93 -2.47 -17.05
CA GLY A 19 4.60 -1.16 -17.14
C GLY A 19 5.84 -1.00 -16.26
N ALA A 20 6.57 0.12 -16.47
CA ALA A 20 7.85 0.43 -15.82
C ALA A 20 7.74 0.82 -14.33
N PHE A 21 6.54 1.19 -13.87
CA PHE A 21 6.30 1.66 -12.51
C PHE A 21 5.15 0.91 -11.85
N PHE A 22 5.18 0.83 -10.52
CA PHE A 22 4.01 0.45 -9.75
C PHE A 22 2.93 1.53 -9.94
N GLU A 23 1.88 1.25 -10.71
CA GLU A 23 0.85 2.23 -11.11
C GLU A 23 0.17 2.97 -9.95
N ARG A 24 0.22 2.43 -8.72
CA ARG A 24 -0.33 3.12 -7.52
C ARG A 24 0.68 4.00 -6.78
N CYS A 25 1.93 4.08 -7.24
CA CYS A 25 3.01 4.89 -6.64
C CYS A 25 3.91 5.45 -7.76
N LEU A 26 3.34 6.30 -8.60
CA LEU A 26 4.07 6.95 -9.70
C LEU A 26 4.77 8.23 -9.23
N PRO A 27 5.97 8.56 -9.75
CA PRO A 27 6.58 9.86 -9.54
C PRO A 27 5.67 11.00 -10.00
N VAL A 28 5.68 12.14 -9.31
CA VAL A 28 4.84 13.31 -9.62
C VAL A 28 5.10 13.85 -11.02
N GLU A 29 6.34 13.80 -11.50
CA GLU A 29 6.74 14.20 -12.84
C GLU A 29 6.17 13.27 -13.94
N VAL A 30 6.03 11.98 -13.64
CA VAL A 30 5.40 11.01 -14.56
C VAL A 30 3.88 11.23 -14.58
N LEU A 31 3.28 11.53 -13.42
CA LEU A 31 1.86 11.90 -13.35
C LEU A 31 1.58 13.18 -14.13
N ALA A 32 2.41 14.21 -13.96
CA ALA A 32 2.27 15.48 -14.66
C ALA A 32 2.32 15.30 -16.20
N ALA A 33 3.20 14.43 -16.69
CA ALA A 33 3.32 14.14 -18.11
C ALA A 33 2.09 13.43 -18.72
N ARG A 34 1.23 12.80 -17.91
CA ARG A 34 0.01 12.11 -18.38
C ARG A 34 -1.14 13.06 -18.71
N GLY A 35 -1.02 14.35 -18.38
CA GLY A 35 -1.97 15.39 -18.77
C GLY A 35 -2.08 16.51 -17.74
N ASP A 36 -2.44 17.71 -18.19
CA ASP A 36 -2.40 18.96 -17.42
C ASP A 36 -3.21 18.91 -16.11
N LEU A 37 -4.34 18.21 -16.11
CA LEU A 37 -5.22 18.09 -14.94
C LEU A 37 -4.93 16.87 -14.06
N THR A 38 -3.96 16.03 -14.44
CA THR A 38 -3.69 14.76 -13.76
C THR A 38 -3.37 14.97 -12.29
N LEU A 39 -2.55 15.97 -11.96
CA LEU A 39 -2.20 16.29 -10.58
C LEU A 39 -3.41 16.78 -9.78
N ALA A 40 -4.26 17.63 -10.37
CA ALA A 40 -5.47 18.17 -9.72
C ALA A 40 -6.55 17.09 -9.46
N HIS A 41 -6.57 16.02 -10.25
CA HIS A 41 -7.44 14.87 -10.01
C HIS A 41 -6.81 13.78 -9.13
N GLY A 42 -5.49 13.78 -8.99
CA GLY A 42 -4.71 12.83 -8.20
C GLY A 42 -4.20 13.42 -6.87
N PRO A 43 -2.87 13.59 -6.69
CA PRO A 43 -2.29 13.97 -5.41
C PRO A 43 -2.65 15.39 -4.95
N MET A 44 -3.09 16.27 -5.86
CA MET A 44 -3.47 17.65 -5.54
C MET A 44 -4.98 17.86 -5.42
N ARG A 45 -5.76 16.77 -5.28
CA ARG A 45 -7.21 16.83 -5.30
C ARG A 45 -7.80 17.53 -4.07
N PRO A 46 -8.64 18.58 -4.24
CA PRO A 46 -9.16 19.39 -3.12
C PRO A 46 -10.48 18.83 -2.56
N THR A 47 -10.68 17.52 -2.56
CA THR A 47 -11.97 16.92 -2.13
C THR A 47 -12.19 17.11 -0.64
N GLY A 48 -13.33 17.71 -0.27
CA GLY A 48 -13.70 17.95 1.13
C GLY A 48 -13.01 19.16 1.77
N LEU A 49 -12.32 19.98 0.98
CA LEU A 49 -11.66 21.20 1.45
C LEU A 49 -12.39 22.44 0.94
N VAL A 50 -12.52 23.43 1.81
CA VAL A 50 -12.99 24.78 1.51
C VAL A 50 -11.88 25.73 1.93
N ASP A 51 -11.47 26.61 1.03
CA ASP A 51 -10.50 27.65 1.35
C ASP A 51 -11.18 28.71 2.23
N PRO A 52 -10.71 28.92 3.48
CA PRO A 52 -11.34 29.85 4.41
C PRO A 52 -11.26 31.31 3.95
N SER A 53 -10.29 31.66 3.11
CA SER A 53 -10.12 33.03 2.62
C SER A 53 -11.11 33.40 1.52
N THR A 54 -11.58 32.41 0.75
CA THR A 54 -12.50 32.62 -0.37
C THR A 54 -13.89 32.02 -0.15
N GLY A 55 -14.05 31.16 0.86
CA GLY A 55 -15.28 30.39 1.10
C GLY A 55 -15.60 29.38 0.00
N ARG A 56 -14.68 29.15 -0.94
CA ARG A 56 -14.88 28.30 -2.13
C ARG A 56 -13.95 27.11 -2.09
N ARG A 57 -14.29 26.07 -2.85
CA ARG A 57 -13.39 24.94 -3.05
C ARG A 57 -12.20 25.40 -3.91
N PRO A 58 -10.94 25.22 -3.47
CA PRO A 58 -9.79 25.55 -4.30
C PRO A 58 -9.71 24.62 -5.52
N PHE A 59 -9.04 25.06 -6.58
CA PHE A 59 -8.87 24.25 -7.80
C PHE A 59 -7.99 23.01 -7.56
N ALA A 60 -6.90 23.20 -6.82
CA ALA A 60 -5.96 22.17 -6.41
C ALA A 60 -5.31 22.56 -5.08
N VAL A 61 -4.82 21.59 -4.33
CA VAL A 61 -4.11 21.79 -3.06
C VAL A 61 -2.85 20.96 -3.01
N LEU A 62 -1.81 21.44 -2.34
CA LEU A 62 -0.73 20.59 -1.86
C LEU A 62 -0.89 20.42 -0.35
N GLN A 63 -1.02 19.17 0.10
CA GLN A 63 -1.18 18.88 1.52
C GLN A 63 0.18 18.63 2.18
N LEU A 64 0.36 19.17 3.38
CA LEU A 64 1.50 18.89 4.24
C LEU A 64 1.04 18.00 5.40
N ARG A 65 1.83 16.98 5.72
CA ARG A 65 1.62 16.13 6.91
C ARG A 65 2.81 16.27 7.84
N ARG A 66 2.54 16.60 9.10
CA ARG A 66 3.54 16.61 10.17
C ARG A 66 4.23 15.25 10.25
N ASP A 67 5.56 15.26 10.28
CA ASP A 67 6.38 14.05 10.31
C ASP A 67 7.00 13.80 11.67
N ASP A 68 7.33 14.86 12.42
CA ASP A 68 7.97 14.77 13.72
C ASP A 68 7.07 15.25 14.87
N VAL A 69 7.31 14.70 16.06
CA VAL A 69 6.59 15.08 17.28
C VAL A 69 6.88 16.53 17.68
N ALA A 70 7.99 17.14 17.25
CA ALA A 70 8.27 18.55 17.51
C ALA A 70 7.53 19.50 16.55
N GLY A 71 6.97 19.00 15.43
CA GLY A 71 6.22 19.81 14.47
C GLY A 71 7.13 20.74 13.66
N ARG A 72 8.38 20.36 13.46
CA ARG A 72 9.36 21.11 12.67
C ARG A 72 9.48 20.56 11.25
N LEU A 73 9.12 19.30 11.04
CA LEU A 73 9.22 18.61 9.77
C LEU A 73 7.84 18.29 9.22
N TYR A 74 7.65 18.61 7.95
CA TYR A 74 6.42 18.35 7.22
C TYR A 74 6.73 17.67 5.89
N ASN A 75 6.03 16.58 5.63
CA ASN A 75 6.10 15.86 4.36
C ASN A 75 5.07 16.40 3.37
N LEU A 76 5.46 16.51 2.10
CA LEU A 76 4.57 16.79 0.98
C LEU A 76 3.79 15.53 0.61
N VAL A 77 2.49 15.52 0.87
CA VAL A 77 1.65 14.33 0.69
C VAL A 77 1.46 14.03 -0.79
N GLY A 78 1.78 12.80 -1.20
CA GLY A 78 1.59 12.34 -2.58
C GLY A 78 2.58 12.88 -3.61
N MET A 79 3.67 13.50 -3.16
CA MET A 79 4.71 14.10 -3.99
C MET A 79 5.99 13.24 -4.07
N GLN A 80 5.83 11.91 -4.15
CA GLN A 80 6.95 11.02 -4.48
C GLN A 80 7.55 11.40 -5.83
N THR A 81 8.88 11.40 -5.95
CA THR A 81 9.58 11.94 -7.12
C THR A 81 10.98 11.33 -7.27
N ASN A 82 11.45 11.26 -8.52
CA ASN A 82 12.81 10.92 -8.94
C ASN A 82 13.58 12.10 -9.53
N LEU A 83 12.98 13.29 -9.55
CA LEU A 83 13.66 14.52 -9.97
C LEU A 83 14.99 14.69 -9.23
N LEU A 84 15.99 15.24 -9.94
CA LEU A 84 17.23 15.68 -9.30
C LEU A 84 16.92 16.68 -8.19
N TYR A 85 17.74 16.72 -7.14
CA TYR A 85 17.48 17.57 -5.96
C TYR A 85 17.32 19.06 -6.31
N ALA A 86 18.16 19.57 -7.22
CA ALA A 86 18.04 20.94 -7.71
C ALA A 86 16.69 21.19 -8.41
N GLU A 87 16.17 20.20 -9.14
CA GLU A 87 14.87 20.30 -9.81
C GLU A 87 13.71 20.18 -8.83
N GLN A 88 13.82 19.35 -7.79
CA GLN A 88 12.83 19.31 -6.72
C GLN A 88 12.70 20.67 -6.05
N GLU A 89 13.82 21.28 -5.68
CA GLU A 89 13.83 22.60 -5.08
C GLU A 89 13.21 23.65 -6.00
N ARG A 90 13.64 23.69 -7.26
CA ARG A 90 13.11 24.61 -8.27
C ARG A 90 11.60 24.47 -8.43
N VAL A 91 11.10 23.24 -8.61
CA VAL A 91 9.68 22.96 -8.87
C VAL A 91 8.82 23.24 -7.63
N PHE A 92 9.21 22.76 -6.46
CA PHE A 92 8.39 22.95 -5.25
C PHE A 92 8.37 24.40 -4.78
N ARG A 93 9.41 25.20 -5.03
CA ARG A 93 9.40 26.66 -4.77
C ARG A 93 8.46 27.45 -5.68
N LEU A 94 7.97 26.88 -6.79
CA LEU A 94 6.93 27.53 -7.61
C LEU A 94 5.60 27.62 -6.86
N ILE A 95 5.38 26.75 -5.87
CA ILE A 95 4.19 26.78 -5.02
C ILE A 95 4.32 27.98 -4.08
N PRO A 96 3.39 28.97 -4.10
CA PRO A 96 3.57 30.23 -3.39
C PRO A 96 3.93 30.09 -1.90
N ALA A 97 3.28 29.15 -1.21
CA ALA A 97 3.52 28.88 0.21
C ALA A 97 4.90 28.25 0.50
N LEU A 98 5.54 27.63 -0.50
CA LEU A 98 6.83 26.95 -0.37
C LEU A 98 8.00 27.73 -0.97
N ARG A 99 7.77 28.97 -1.45
CA ARG A 99 8.82 29.78 -2.10
C ARG A 99 10.07 29.95 -1.24
N ARG A 100 9.88 30.04 0.08
CA ARG A 100 10.94 30.17 1.10
C ARG A 100 11.08 28.93 1.97
N ALA A 101 10.53 27.78 1.54
CA ALA A 101 10.67 26.54 2.29
C ALA A 101 12.14 26.10 2.36
N GLU A 102 12.53 25.58 3.51
CA GLU A 102 13.80 24.88 3.70
C GLU A 102 13.55 23.38 3.54
N PHE A 103 14.26 22.75 2.60
CA PHE A 103 14.10 21.32 2.32
C PHE A 103 15.10 20.52 3.15
N ALA A 104 14.65 20.06 4.34
CA ALA A 104 15.47 19.22 5.22
C ALA A 104 15.81 17.85 4.60
N ARG A 105 14.94 17.33 3.73
CA ARG A 105 15.15 16.07 3.00
C ARG A 105 14.47 16.12 1.63
N TYR A 106 15.18 15.66 0.62
CA TYR A 106 14.64 15.53 -0.74
C TYR A 106 14.00 14.16 -0.97
N GLY A 107 12.99 14.14 -1.84
CA GLY A 107 12.29 12.94 -2.26
C GLY A 107 13.18 12.02 -3.09
N GLN A 108 12.92 10.73 -2.98
CA GLN A 108 13.51 9.70 -3.84
C GLN A 108 12.48 8.58 -3.99
N MET A 109 12.40 7.95 -5.16
CA MET A 109 11.80 6.63 -5.24
C MET A 109 12.85 5.57 -4.90
N HIS A 110 12.43 4.59 -4.10
CA HIS A 110 13.26 3.47 -3.73
C HIS A 110 12.94 2.26 -4.60
N ARG A 111 13.98 1.55 -5.00
CA ARG A 111 13.85 0.24 -5.62
C ARG A 111 13.46 -0.77 -4.54
N ASN A 112 12.32 -1.43 -4.73
CA ASN A 112 11.90 -2.53 -3.86
C ASN A 112 12.20 -3.88 -4.53
N THR A 113 12.86 -4.77 -3.79
CA THR A 113 13.03 -6.16 -4.18
C THR A 113 11.85 -6.98 -3.65
N PHE A 114 11.21 -7.75 -4.52
CA PHE A 114 10.13 -8.66 -4.16
C PHE A 114 10.21 -9.94 -5.00
N LEU A 115 9.62 -11.02 -4.50
CA LEU A 115 9.54 -12.29 -5.20
C LEU A 115 8.37 -12.26 -6.20
N CYS A 116 8.49 -13.00 -7.30
CA CYS A 116 7.31 -13.38 -8.10
C CYS A 116 6.50 -14.44 -7.32
N SER A 117 5.84 -14.00 -6.25
CA SER A 117 5.25 -14.85 -5.22
C SER A 117 4.34 -15.96 -5.73
N PRO A 118 3.48 -15.75 -6.75
CA PRO A 118 2.63 -16.83 -7.24
C PRO A 118 3.40 -18.05 -7.74
N LYS A 119 4.64 -17.87 -8.23
CA LYS A 119 5.53 -18.95 -8.68
C LYS A 119 6.22 -19.69 -7.53
N VAL A 120 6.46 -19.02 -6.41
CA VAL A 120 7.42 -19.47 -5.38
C VAL A 120 6.76 -19.80 -4.03
N ILE A 121 5.58 -19.22 -3.76
CA ILE A 121 4.88 -19.25 -2.46
C ILE A 121 3.50 -19.91 -2.62
N ASN A 122 3.09 -20.69 -1.63
CA ASN A 122 1.77 -21.32 -1.56
C ASN A 122 0.81 -20.59 -0.59
N GLY A 123 -0.39 -21.16 -0.40
CA GLY A 123 -1.43 -20.60 0.47
C GLY A 123 -1.05 -20.37 1.93
N ALA A 124 -0.09 -21.13 2.45
CA ALA A 124 0.39 -21.02 3.82
C ALA A 124 1.51 -19.98 3.99
N LEU A 125 1.82 -19.21 2.93
CA LEU A 125 3.00 -18.34 2.81
C LEU A 125 4.33 -19.10 2.92
N ARG A 126 4.30 -20.38 2.55
CA ARG A 126 5.44 -21.30 2.56
C ARG A 126 6.02 -21.42 1.14
N SER A 127 7.32 -21.70 1.05
CA SER A 127 7.95 -22.04 -0.23
C SER A 127 7.26 -23.25 -0.86
N ARG A 128 7.15 -23.25 -2.18
CA ARG A 128 6.70 -24.42 -2.96
C ARG A 128 7.76 -25.52 -3.05
N TRP A 129 9.01 -25.21 -2.72
CA TRP A 129 10.14 -26.15 -2.83
C TRP A 129 10.72 -26.59 -1.48
N ARG A 130 10.42 -25.84 -0.42
CA ARG A 130 10.94 -26.09 0.93
C ARG A 130 9.84 -25.92 1.96
N GLU A 131 9.53 -26.99 2.68
CA GLU A 131 8.46 -26.98 3.68
C GLU A 131 8.83 -26.21 4.95
N ASP A 132 10.11 -25.97 5.20
CA ASP A 132 10.62 -25.26 6.37
C ASP A 132 10.89 -23.77 6.12
N LEU A 133 10.61 -23.28 4.91
CA LEU A 133 10.88 -21.90 4.50
C LEU A 133 9.58 -21.12 4.29
N PHE A 134 9.43 -20.02 5.03
CA PHE A 134 8.27 -19.13 4.98
C PHE A 134 8.67 -17.73 4.54
N PHE A 135 7.75 -17.03 3.88
CA PHE A 135 7.96 -15.66 3.41
C PHE A 135 6.83 -14.76 3.92
N ALA A 136 7.18 -13.52 4.25
CA ALA A 136 6.21 -12.53 4.71
C ALA A 136 6.66 -11.11 4.36
N GLY A 137 5.76 -10.15 4.57
CA GLY A 137 6.06 -8.75 4.38
C GLY A 137 6.28 -8.35 2.92
N GLN A 138 7.05 -7.27 2.76
CA GLN A 138 7.32 -6.66 1.46
C GLN A 138 7.95 -7.62 0.45
N LEU A 139 8.75 -8.58 0.92
CA LEU A 139 9.38 -9.59 0.07
C LEU A 139 8.36 -10.43 -0.70
N THR A 140 7.15 -10.60 -0.15
CA THR A 140 6.05 -11.33 -0.81
C THR A 140 5.25 -10.50 -1.81
N GLY A 141 5.56 -9.21 -1.95
CA GLY A 141 4.75 -8.27 -2.74
C GLY A 141 3.53 -7.72 -1.99
N ILE A 142 3.48 -7.82 -0.66
CA ILE A 142 2.50 -7.07 0.14
C ILE A 142 3.11 -5.72 0.51
N GLU A 143 2.33 -4.66 0.36
CA GLU A 143 2.77 -3.28 0.63
C GLU A 143 2.00 -2.68 1.80
N GLY A 144 2.72 -1.90 2.61
CA GLY A 144 2.19 -1.21 3.78
C GLY A 144 2.29 -2.03 5.08
N TYR A 145 2.55 -1.32 6.18
CA TYR A 145 2.88 -1.91 7.49
C TYR A 145 1.85 -2.92 7.97
N ALA A 146 0.55 -2.59 7.92
CA ALA A 146 -0.50 -3.48 8.40
C ALA A 146 -0.57 -4.80 7.61
N GLY A 147 -0.40 -4.77 6.28
CA GLY A 147 -0.35 -5.98 5.45
C GLY A 147 0.89 -6.81 5.72
N ASN A 148 2.03 -6.15 5.94
CA ASN A 148 3.30 -6.81 6.26
C ASN A 148 3.26 -7.50 7.63
N ILE A 149 2.70 -6.84 8.64
CA ILE A 149 2.46 -7.43 9.96
C ILE A 149 1.51 -8.62 9.86
N ALA A 150 0.42 -8.48 9.10
CA ALA A 150 -0.56 -9.55 8.93
C ALA A 150 0.02 -10.80 8.26
N SER A 151 0.80 -10.64 7.18
CA SER A 151 1.48 -11.77 6.53
C SER A 151 2.59 -12.37 7.40
N GLY A 152 3.33 -11.54 8.15
CA GLY A 152 4.32 -12.00 9.14
C GLY A 152 3.68 -12.87 10.22
N TRP A 153 2.52 -12.45 10.73
CA TRP A 153 1.76 -13.24 11.68
C TRP A 153 1.31 -14.60 11.10
N VAL A 154 0.77 -14.63 9.87
CA VAL A 154 0.37 -15.89 9.22
C VAL A 154 1.56 -16.84 9.02
N ALA A 155 2.68 -16.32 8.48
CA ALA A 155 3.90 -17.09 8.28
C ALA A 155 4.44 -17.64 9.62
N GLY A 156 4.47 -16.81 10.67
CA GLY A 156 4.91 -17.23 12.01
C GLY A 156 4.00 -18.28 12.65
N VAL A 157 2.68 -18.14 12.52
CA VAL A 157 1.71 -19.16 12.96
C VAL A 157 1.98 -20.48 12.25
N ASN A 158 2.17 -20.46 10.93
CA ASN A 158 2.42 -21.69 10.17
C ASN A 158 3.79 -22.31 10.45
N ALA A 159 4.83 -21.50 10.68
CA ALA A 159 6.13 -21.99 11.12
C ALA A 159 6.04 -22.67 12.50
N ALA A 160 5.32 -22.07 13.45
CA ALA A 160 5.10 -22.67 14.78
C ALA A 160 4.28 -23.97 14.69
N ARG A 161 3.32 -24.04 13.78
CA ARG A 161 2.54 -25.26 13.51
C ARG A 161 3.39 -26.36 12.90
N LEU A 162 4.28 -26.03 11.97
CA LEU A 162 5.22 -26.98 11.39
C LEU A 162 6.09 -27.65 12.46
N VAL A 163 6.69 -26.87 13.35
CA VAL A 163 7.52 -27.39 14.47
C VAL A 163 6.72 -28.31 15.40
N ARG A 164 5.40 -28.10 15.50
CA ARG A 164 4.48 -28.92 16.31
C ARG A 164 3.86 -30.10 15.54
N GLY A 165 4.28 -30.36 14.31
CA GLY A 165 3.69 -31.41 13.47
C GLY A 165 2.23 -31.16 13.08
N GLN A 166 1.79 -29.90 13.09
CA GLN A 166 0.42 -29.51 12.77
C GLN A 166 0.31 -29.00 11.32
N SER A 167 -0.81 -29.32 10.65
CA SER A 167 -1.07 -28.82 9.30
C SER A 167 -1.13 -27.28 9.26
N PRO A 168 -0.59 -26.62 8.22
CA PRO A 168 -0.65 -25.16 8.10
C PRO A 168 -2.10 -24.68 7.93
N VAL A 169 -2.32 -23.40 8.25
CA VAL A 169 -3.61 -22.73 8.15
C VAL A 169 -3.54 -21.56 7.17
N VAL A 170 -4.65 -21.30 6.50
CA VAL A 170 -4.79 -20.22 5.52
C VAL A 170 -5.97 -19.35 5.94
N PRO A 171 -5.79 -18.04 6.17
CA PRO A 171 -6.91 -17.18 6.53
C PRO A 171 -7.95 -17.10 5.41
N PRO A 172 -9.26 -17.00 5.73
CA PRO A 172 -10.31 -16.97 4.73
C PRO A 172 -10.24 -15.71 3.83
N PRO A 173 -10.54 -15.82 2.52
CA PRO A 173 -10.44 -14.70 1.56
C PRO A 173 -11.47 -13.58 1.78
N GLU A 174 -12.48 -13.78 2.65
CA GLU A 174 -13.40 -12.73 3.08
C GLU A 174 -12.76 -11.78 4.11
N THR A 175 -11.63 -12.17 4.68
CA THR A 175 -10.81 -11.34 5.56
C THR A 175 -9.76 -10.59 4.73
N MET A 176 -9.38 -9.37 5.13
CA MET A 176 -8.34 -8.62 4.40
C MET A 176 -6.99 -9.37 4.41
N THR A 177 -6.64 -10.01 5.53
CA THR A 177 -5.42 -10.83 5.62
C THR A 177 -5.45 -12.00 4.63
N GLY A 178 -6.54 -12.75 4.59
CA GLY A 178 -6.68 -13.89 3.67
C GLY A 178 -6.75 -13.44 2.21
N ALA A 179 -7.41 -12.33 1.92
CA ALA A 179 -7.46 -11.75 0.57
C ALA A 179 -6.06 -11.33 0.07
N LEU A 180 -5.26 -10.66 0.93
CA LEU A 180 -3.88 -10.31 0.62
C LEU A 180 -3.01 -11.57 0.40
N CYS A 181 -3.09 -12.54 1.30
CA CYS A 181 -2.35 -13.80 1.14
C CYS A 181 -2.76 -14.51 -0.16
N ARG A 182 -4.06 -14.55 -0.47
CA ARG A 182 -4.58 -15.11 -1.71
C ARG A 182 -4.00 -14.44 -2.94
N TYR A 183 -3.97 -13.12 -2.97
CA TYR A 183 -3.35 -12.39 -4.08
C TYR A 183 -1.89 -12.81 -4.29
N VAL A 184 -1.12 -12.92 -3.21
CA VAL A 184 0.30 -13.30 -3.24
C VAL A 184 0.55 -14.66 -3.89
N TYR A 185 -0.28 -15.68 -3.62
CA TYR A 185 -0.04 -17.03 -4.16
C TYR A 185 -0.87 -17.40 -5.39
N ALA A 186 -1.94 -16.65 -5.70
CA ALA A 186 -2.91 -17.02 -6.75
C ALA A 186 -3.03 -16.00 -7.89
N ALA A 187 -2.40 -14.83 -7.80
CA ALA A 187 -2.38 -13.88 -8.92
C ALA A 187 -1.66 -14.47 -10.14
N ASP A 188 -2.04 -14.00 -11.34
CA ASP A 188 -1.32 -14.34 -12.56
C ASP A 188 0.15 -13.88 -12.46
N PRO A 189 1.12 -14.81 -12.54
CA PRO A 189 2.54 -14.46 -12.44
C PRO A 189 3.02 -13.42 -13.44
N SER A 190 2.40 -13.35 -14.64
CA SER A 190 2.79 -12.42 -15.71
C SER A 190 2.39 -10.97 -15.39
N ALA A 191 1.31 -10.80 -14.63
CA ALA A 191 0.74 -9.51 -14.23
C ALA A 191 0.95 -9.20 -12.75
N PHE A 192 1.67 -10.05 -12.00
CA PHE A 192 1.88 -9.88 -10.58
C PHE A 192 2.65 -8.60 -10.28
N GLN A 193 2.10 -7.80 -9.36
CA GLN A 193 2.70 -6.57 -8.86
C GLN A 193 2.46 -6.47 -7.36
N PRO A 194 3.31 -5.75 -6.60
CA PRO A 194 3.05 -5.55 -5.18
C PRO A 194 1.67 -4.93 -4.92
N ILE A 195 1.04 -5.21 -3.79
CA ILE A 195 -0.32 -4.74 -3.50
C ILE A 195 -0.52 -4.27 -2.06
N LYS A 196 -1.28 -3.17 -1.92
CA LYS A 196 -1.75 -2.67 -0.62
C LYS A 196 -3.14 -3.22 -0.32
N ALA A 197 -3.49 -3.30 0.96
CA ALA A 197 -4.84 -3.62 1.41
C ALA A 197 -5.87 -2.70 0.73
N ASN A 198 -6.86 -3.29 0.07
CA ASN A 198 -7.95 -2.56 -0.57
C ASN A 198 -9.20 -3.44 -0.66
N PHE A 199 -10.39 -2.83 -0.56
CA PHE A 199 -11.66 -3.57 -0.53
C PHE A 199 -11.94 -4.36 -1.81
N GLY A 200 -11.29 -4.04 -2.93
CA GLY A 200 -11.42 -4.79 -4.18
C GLY A 200 -10.81 -6.20 -4.14
N LEU A 201 -9.98 -6.51 -3.14
CA LEU A 201 -9.42 -7.85 -2.96
C LEU A 201 -10.37 -8.82 -2.25
N LEU A 202 -11.33 -8.29 -1.49
CA LEU A 202 -12.26 -9.13 -0.76
C LEU A 202 -13.15 -9.85 -1.76
N ALA A 203 -13.34 -11.15 -1.55
CA ALA A 203 -14.22 -11.96 -2.39
C ALA A 203 -15.56 -11.26 -2.60
N ALA A 204 -15.97 -11.18 -3.88
CA ALA A 204 -17.23 -10.59 -4.29
C ALA A 204 -18.37 -11.27 -3.52
N VAL A 205 -19.29 -10.46 -3.03
CA VAL A 205 -20.48 -10.95 -2.34
C VAL A 205 -21.64 -10.75 -3.27
N GLU A 206 -22.58 -11.69 -3.25
CA GLU A 206 -23.90 -11.47 -3.80
C GLU A 206 -24.50 -10.21 -3.16
N SER A 207 -24.96 -9.32 -4.04
CA SER A 207 -25.79 -8.13 -3.81
C SER A 207 -25.84 -7.57 -2.36
N SER A 208 -24.90 -6.67 -2.02
CA SER A 208 -25.23 -5.63 -1.03
C SER A 208 -25.77 -4.42 -1.77
N THR A 209 -26.96 -3.93 -1.41
CA THR A 209 -27.49 -2.64 -1.89
C THR A 209 -26.69 -1.44 -1.37
N LEU A 210 -25.85 -1.65 -0.34
CA LEU A 210 -25.00 -0.65 0.27
C LEU A 210 -23.97 -0.09 -0.69
N LYS A 211 -23.70 1.22 -0.60
CA LYS A 211 -22.73 1.93 -1.43
C LYS A 211 -21.71 2.68 -0.56
N GLY A 212 -20.57 3.04 -1.17
CA GLY A 212 -19.57 3.90 -0.55
C GLY A 212 -19.11 3.45 0.84
N ARG A 213 -19.10 4.38 1.80
CA ARG A 213 -18.58 4.16 3.17
C ARG A 213 -19.34 3.10 3.94
N GLU A 214 -20.66 3.01 3.76
CA GLU A 214 -21.49 2.01 4.45
C GLU A 214 -21.13 0.60 4.01
N ARG A 215 -20.95 0.39 2.69
CA ARG A 215 -20.45 -0.88 2.15
C ARG A 215 -19.08 -1.24 2.71
N HIS A 216 -18.16 -0.28 2.80
CA HIS A 216 -16.82 -0.52 3.37
C HIS A 216 -16.89 -0.92 4.85
N ARG A 217 -17.72 -0.25 5.66
CA ARG A 217 -17.93 -0.61 7.07
C ARG A 217 -18.50 -2.01 7.21
N TRP A 218 -19.51 -2.34 6.39
CA TRP A 218 -20.11 -3.67 6.39
C TRP A 218 -19.09 -4.76 5.98
N LEU A 219 -18.31 -4.54 4.92
CA LEU A 219 -17.24 -5.46 4.51
C LEU A 219 -16.19 -5.68 5.62
N ALA A 220 -15.81 -4.60 6.31
CA ALA A 220 -14.87 -4.67 7.43
C ALA A 220 -15.45 -5.47 8.61
N ALA A 221 -16.69 -5.20 9.02
CA ALA A 221 -17.36 -5.91 10.11
C ALA A 221 -17.51 -7.41 9.80
N ARG A 222 -17.89 -7.75 8.57
CA ARG A 222 -17.96 -9.13 8.08
C ARG A 222 -16.59 -9.81 8.13
N GLY A 223 -15.55 -9.15 7.59
CA GLY A 223 -14.19 -9.67 7.60
C GLY A 223 -13.67 -9.92 9.01
N LEU A 224 -13.95 -9.02 9.95
CA LEU A 224 -13.61 -9.19 11.37
C LEU A 224 -14.37 -10.37 12.01
N ALA A 225 -15.66 -10.51 11.75
CA ALA A 225 -16.45 -11.64 12.23
C ALA A 225 -15.90 -12.98 11.71
N ARG A 226 -15.54 -13.04 10.41
CA ARG A 226 -14.95 -14.23 9.81
C ARG A 226 -13.55 -14.53 10.38
N MET A 227 -12.72 -13.51 10.57
CA MET A 227 -11.39 -13.67 11.18
C MET A 227 -11.51 -14.19 12.62
N ARG A 228 -12.43 -13.66 13.43
CA ARG A 228 -12.69 -14.17 14.80
C ARG A 228 -13.11 -15.63 14.80
N LYS A 229 -13.95 -16.05 13.85
CA LYS A 229 -14.35 -17.46 13.69
C LYS A 229 -13.13 -18.32 13.32
N PHE A 230 -12.34 -17.88 12.34
CA PHE A 230 -11.12 -18.57 11.93
C PHE A 230 -10.11 -18.75 13.07
N LEU A 231 -9.87 -17.69 13.86
CA LEU A 231 -8.98 -17.78 15.03
C LEU A 231 -9.44 -18.87 16.01
N ARG A 232 -10.74 -18.95 16.31
CA ARG A 232 -11.29 -20.01 17.17
C ARG A 232 -11.12 -21.40 16.58
N GLU A 233 -11.35 -21.56 15.26
CA GLU A 233 -11.18 -22.83 14.55
C GLU A 233 -9.73 -23.36 14.65
N ILE A 234 -8.74 -22.46 14.70
CA ILE A 234 -7.31 -22.82 14.82
C ILE A 234 -6.80 -22.80 16.27
N GLY A 235 -7.69 -22.69 17.27
CA GLY A 235 -7.33 -22.70 18.69
C GLY A 235 -6.68 -21.43 19.21
N LEU A 236 -6.76 -20.32 18.47
CA LEU A 236 -6.26 -19.01 18.89
C LEU A 236 -7.42 -18.09 19.34
N ARG A 237 -7.11 -17.16 20.23
CA ARG A 237 -8.05 -16.11 20.66
C ARG A 237 -7.52 -14.75 20.25
N ALA A 238 -8.42 -13.87 19.82
CA ALA A 238 -8.07 -12.46 19.66
C ALA A 238 -7.70 -11.89 21.03
N ALA A 239 -6.66 -11.06 21.08
CA ALA A 239 -6.38 -10.27 22.28
C ALA A 239 -7.62 -9.44 22.67
N ALA A 240 -7.79 -9.18 23.97
CA ALA A 240 -8.72 -8.14 24.41
C ALA A 240 -8.41 -6.86 23.62
N GLY A 241 -9.45 -6.24 23.06
CA GLY A 241 -9.39 -5.43 21.84
C GLY A 241 -8.23 -4.44 21.74
N VAL A 242 -7.86 -4.10 20.51
CA VAL A 242 -7.01 -2.92 20.25
C VAL A 242 -7.74 -1.72 20.87
N PRO A 243 -7.13 -0.99 21.82
CA PRO A 243 -7.79 0.18 22.42
C PRO A 243 -8.27 1.13 21.34
N ASP A 244 -9.50 1.66 21.46
CA ASP A 244 -10.06 2.63 20.50
C ASP A 244 -9.14 3.84 20.25
N ALA A 245 -8.20 4.10 21.15
CA ALA A 245 -7.14 5.09 21.03
C ALA A 245 -6.26 4.93 19.78
N TRP A 246 -6.16 3.74 19.18
CA TRP A 246 -5.38 3.52 17.94
C TRP A 246 -6.13 3.92 16.66
N TYR A 247 -7.45 4.16 16.75
CA TYR A 247 -8.32 4.49 15.63
C TYR A 247 -8.81 5.94 15.63
N ARG A 248 -8.36 6.77 16.58
CA ARG A 248 -8.57 8.23 16.60
C ARG A 248 -7.37 8.94 15.98
#